data_AF-A0A2P4XWF8-F1
#
_entry.id   AF-A0A2P4XWF8-F1
#
_cell.length_a   1.000
_cell.length_b   1.000
_cell.length_c   1.000
_cell.angle_alpha   90.00
_cell.angle_beta   90.00
_cell.angle_gamma   90.00
#
_symmetry.space_group_name_H-M   'P 1'
#
loop_
_entity.id
_entity.type
_entity.pdbx_description
1 polymer ?
#
loop_
_entity_poly.entity_id
_entity_poly.type
_entity_poly.pdbx_seq_one_letter_code
_entity_poly.pdbx_strand_id
1 'polypeptide(L)'
;MEKSFARKGLDEEEERLGASEEVVLADSKAVPRWSEKYQPRKPRYFNRVKTGFDWNKYNQTHYDRDNPPPKVVQGYKFNLFYPDLIDKQTAPRFFLEKTNSDEFCIIRFSAGPPYQDIAFKIVNREWEYSHKRGFKSVFERGILHLYFNFKRHRYRR
;
A
#
# COMPACT_ATOMS: atom_id res chain seq x y z
N MET A 1 -18.77 -67.22 -18.67
CA MET A 1 -18.59 -66.71 -17.30
C MET A 1 -17.12 -66.89 -16.95
N GLU A 2 -16.54 -65.88 -16.30
CA GLU A 2 -15.17 -65.81 -15.74
C GLU A 2 -13.97 -65.68 -16.71
N LYS A 3 -13.26 -64.57 -16.47
CA LYS A 3 -12.02 -64.12 -17.11
C LYS A 3 -10.85 -64.68 -16.30
N SER A 4 -9.88 -65.30 -16.97
CA SER A 4 -8.56 -65.54 -16.39
C SER A 4 -7.46 -65.20 -17.40
N PHE A 5 -6.66 -64.22 -16.99
CA PHE A 5 -5.24 -63.97 -17.28
C PHE A 5 -4.68 -64.33 -18.67
N ALA A 6 -4.38 -63.29 -19.44
CA ALA A 6 -3.19 -63.27 -20.28
C ALA A 6 -2.53 -61.89 -20.17
N ARG A 7 -1.42 -61.84 -19.42
CA ARG A 7 -0.42 -60.77 -19.52
C ARG A 7 0.02 -60.74 -20.99
N LYS A 8 -0.34 -59.69 -21.73
CA LYS A 8 0.19 -59.45 -23.06
C LYS A 8 1.13 -58.26 -22.98
N GLY A 9 2.38 -58.54 -23.31
CA GLY A 9 3.54 -57.68 -23.06
C GLY A 9 3.33 -56.29 -23.64
N LEU A 10 3.72 -55.30 -22.83
CA LEU A 10 4.10 -54.00 -23.32
C LEU A 10 5.40 -54.19 -24.10
N ASP A 11 5.39 -53.75 -25.35
CA ASP A 11 6.45 -53.92 -26.33
C ASP A 11 7.81 -53.46 -25.80
N GLU A 12 8.84 -54.26 -26.07
CA GLU A 12 10.22 -54.15 -25.58
C GLU A 12 11.03 -53.00 -26.24
N GLU A 13 10.38 -51.97 -26.79
CA GLU A 13 11.04 -50.93 -27.59
C GLU A 13 10.83 -49.48 -27.11
N GLU A 14 10.32 -49.27 -25.89
CA GLU A 14 10.30 -47.95 -25.24
C GLU A 14 11.03 -47.97 -23.89
N GLU A 15 12.28 -47.51 -23.87
CA GLU A 15 13.00 -47.23 -22.62
C GLU A 15 12.33 -46.05 -21.89
N ARG A 16 12.02 -46.24 -20.61
CA ARG A 16 11.59 -45.13 -19.74
C ARG A 16 12.77 -44.18 -19.57
N LEU A 17 12.61 -42.96 -20.07
CA LEU A 17 13.58 -41.88 -19.86
C LEU A 17 13.90 -41.76 -18.36
N GLY A 18 15.16 -42.01 -18.01
CA GLY A 18 15.61 -42.04 -16.62
C GLY A 18 15.83 -40.63 -16.08
N ALA A 19 15.74 -40.43 -14.77
CA ALA A 19 16.02 -39.14 -14.13
C ALA A 19 17.44 -38.58 -14.43
N SER A 20 18.34 -39.41 -14.96
CA SER A 20 19.68 -39.04 -15.43
C SER A 20 19.70 -38.39 -16.82
N GLU A 21 18.62 -38.48 -17.61
CA GLU A 21 18.49 -37.82 -18.92
C GLU A 21 17.86 -36.43 -18.82
N GLU A 22 17.53 -35.98 -17.60
CA GLU A 22 17.09 -34.61 -17.35
C GLU A 22 18.28 -33.66 -17.56
N VAL A 23 18.37 -33.07 -18.74
CA VAL A 23 19.37 -32.05 -19.05
C VAL A 23 18.97 -30.75 -18.33
N VAL A 24 19.66 -30.43 -17.25
CA VAL A 24 19.60 -29.09 -16.65
C VAL A 24 20.17 -28.11 -17.67
N LEU A 25 19.29 -27.35 -18.33
CA LEU A 25 19.69 -26.27 -19.23
C LEU A 25 20.61 -25.31 -18.47
N ALA A 26 21.87 -25.24 -18.91
CA ALA A 26 22.92 -24.47 -18.27
C ALA A 26 22.47 -23.02 -18.04
N ASP A 27 22.24 -22.72 -16.77
CA ASP A 27 22.45 -21.44 -16.08
C ASP A 27 22.33 -20.18 -16.95
N SER A 28 21.17 -19.96 -17.56
CA SER A 28 20.79 -18.61 -17.94
C SER A 28 20.34 -17.88 -16.69
N LYS A 29 21.32 -17.40 -15.90
CA LYS A 29 21.16 -16.36 -14.88
C LYS A 29 20.63 -15.02 -15.44
N ALA A 30 20.09 -15.01 -16.65
CA ALA A 30 19.22 -13.98 -17.12
C ALA A 30 17.79 -14.38 -16.72
N VAL A 31 17.39 -13.92 -15.53
CA VAL A 31 15.98 -13.69 -15.17
C VAL A 31 15.24 -13.28 -16.45
N PRO A 32 14.30 -14.11 -16.98
CA PRO A 32 13.79 -13.89 -18.32
C PRO A 32 13.27 -12.46 -18.45
N ARG A 33 13.56 -11.75 -19.55
CA ARG A 33 13.14 -10.34 -19.73
C ARG A 33 11.63 -10.10 -19.45
N TRP A 34 10.79 -11.12 -19.62
CA TRP A 34 9.37 -11.06 -19.27
C TRP A 34 9.11 -10.95 -17.76
N SER A 35 9.97 -11.55 -16.93
CA SER A 35 9.81 -11.54 -15.47
C SER A 35 10.13 -10.19 -14.84
N GLU A 36 10.97 -9.36 -15.47
CA GLU A 36 11.15 -7.95 -15.08
C GLU A 36 9.96 -7.06 -15.52
N LYS A 37 9.28 -7.45 -16.61
CA LYS A 37 8.16 -6.68 -17.18
C LYS A 37 6.89 -6.72 -16.32
N TYR A 38 6.68 -7.79 -15.54
CA TYR A 38 5.44 -7.99 -14.77
C TYR A 38 5.63 -8.07 -13.25
N GLN A 39 6.81 -7.72 -12.73
CA GLN A 39 7.00 -7.66 -11.27
C GLN A 39 6.15 -6.54 -10.66
N PRO A 40 5.26 -6.85 -9.69
CA PRO A 40 4.47 -5.82 -9.03
C PRO A 40 5.39 -4.84 -8.28
N ARG A 41 5.31 -3.55 -8.63
CA ARG A 41 6.23 -2.53 -8.15
C ARG A 41 5.69 -1.83 -6.92
N LYS A 42 6.55 -1.51 -5.96
CA LYS A 42 6.18 -0.62 -4.86
C LYS A 42 6.21 0.82 -5.36
N PRO A 43 5.11 1.59 -5.21
CA PRO A 43 5.09 2.99 -5.61
C PRO A 43 6.06 3.81 -4.76
N ARG A 44 6.63 4.84 -5.37
CA ARG A 44 7.41 5.85 -4.63
C ARG A 44 6.43 6.77 -3.91
N TYR A 45 6.80 7.26 -2.74
CA TYR A 45 5.96 8.21 -2.00
C TYR A 45 6.81 9.26 -1.29
N PHE A 46 6.20 10.42 -1.02
CA PHE A 46 6.77 11.48 -0.23
C PHE A 46 5.73 11.99 0.78
N ASN A 47 5.72 11.34 1.93
CA ASN A 47 4.73 11.56 2.98
C ASN A 47 5.27 12.57 4.01
N ARG A 48 4.42 13.47 4.48
CA ARG A 48 4.73 14.41 5.56
C ARG A 48 3.65 14.36 6.64
N VAL A 49 4.09 14.23 7.88
CA VAL A 49 3.22 14.36 9.06
C VAL A 49 3.22 15.82 9.49
N LYS A 50 2.04 16.45 9.54
CA LYS A 50 1.91 17.81 10.05
C LYS A 50 1.74 17.74 11.56
N THR A 51 2.74 18.20 12.29
CA THR A 51 2.69 18.31 13.75
C THR A 51 2.53 19.78 14.15
N GLY A 52 1.95 20.02 15.31
CA GLY A 52 1.83 21.36 15.87
C GLY A 52 1.36 21.34 17.30
N PHE A 53 1.31 22.52 17.91
CA PHE A 53 0.85 22.69 19.28
C PHE A 53 -0.66 22.81 19.31
N ASP A 54 -1.29 22.19 20.31
CA ASP A 54 -2.71 22.38 20.56
C ASP A 54 -2.91 23.18 21.85
N TRP A 55 -3.18 24.47 21.70
CA TRP A 55 -3.41 25.39 22.83
C TRP A 55 -4.85 25.26 23.36
N ASN A 56 -5.19 24.09 23.88
CA ASN A 56 -6.44 23.89 24.60
C ASN A 56 -6.40 24.60 25.98
N LYS A 57 -7.55 24.70 26.67
CA LYS A 57 -7.63 25.43 27.95
C LYS A 57 -6.66 24.88 29.01
N TYR A 58 -6.46 23.57 29.04
CA TYR A 58 -5.51 22.91 29.95
C TYR A 58 -4.05 23.26 29.60
N ASN A 59 -3.70 23.20 28.33
CA ASN A 59 -2.35 23.52 27.88
C ASN A 59 -2.03 25.01 28.09
N GLN A 60 -3.02 25.90 27.97
CA GLN A 60 -2.85 27.32 28.27
C GLN A 60 -2.52 27.60 29.75
N THR A 61 -2.86 26.71 30.69
CA THR A 61 -2.55 26.90 32.12
C THR A 61 -1.23 26.28 32.55
N HIS A 62 -0.69 25.34 31.76
CA HIS A 62 0.51 24.57 32.11
C HIS A 62 1.72 24.84 31.22
N TYR A 63 1.50 25.45 30.05
CA TYR A 63 2.55 25.74 29.08
C TYR A 63 2.51 27.21 28.68
N ASP A 64 3.67 27.74 28.36
CA ASP A 64 3.91 29.11 27.95
C ASP A 64 4.66 29.15 26.61
N ARG A 65 4.95 30.35 26.10
CA ARG A 65 5.59 30.49 24.78
C ARG A 65 7.00 29.90 24.75
N ASP A 66 7.70 29.96 25.87
CA ASP A 66 9.07 29.48 26.02
C ASP A 66 9.11 27.98 26.31
N ASN A 67 8.09 27.43 26.99
CA ASN A 67 7.91 25.99 27.19
C ASN A 67 6.58 25.53 26.58
N PRO A 68 6.49 25.38 25.24
CA PRO A 68 5.26 25.00 24.58
C PRO A 68 4.85 23.55 24.91
N PRO A 69 3.56 23.21 24.77
CA PRO A 69 3.09 21.84 24.98
C PRO A 69 3.75 20.86 23.99
N PRO A 70 3.74 19.55 24.30
CA PRO A 70 4.17 18.54 23.34
C PRO A 70 3.43 18.67 22.00
N LYS A 71 4.16 18.45 20.91
CA LYS A 71 3.59 18.52 19.55
C LYS A 71 2.64 17.35 19.34
N VAL A 72 1.43 17.65 18.87
CA VAL A 72 0.44 16.65 18.46
C VAL A 72 0.35 16.59 16.94
N VAL A 73 -0.07 15.44 16.41
CA VAL A 73 -0.35 15.29 14.98
C VAL A 73 -1.62 16.07 14.64
N GLN A 74 -1.50 17.02 13.72
CA GLN A 74 -2.60 17.86 13.23
C GLN A 74 -3.13 17.41 11.87
N GLY A 75 -2.40 16.58 11.14
CA GLY A 75 -2.80 16.11 9.82
C GLY A 75 -1.69 15.39 9.08
N TYR A 76 -2.01 14.94 7.88
CA TYR A 76 -1.08 14.21 7.02
C TYR A 76 -1.11 14.78 5.59
N LYS A 77 0.04 14.69 4.92
CA LYS A 77 0.18 14.98 3.50
C LYS A 77 0.84 13.79 2.82
N PHE A 78 0.05 13.04 2.07
CA PHE A 78 0.49 11.93 1.27
C PHE A 78 0.72 12.39 -0.17
N ASN A 79 1.88 12.04 -0.72
CA ASN A 79 2.18 12.18 -2.14
C ASN A 79 2.62 10.82 -2.64
N LEU A 80 1.78 10.13 -3.39
CA LEU A 80 2.11 8.82 -3.95
C LEU A 80 2.34 8.98 -5.45
N PHE A 81 3.45 8.43 -5.94
CA PHE A 81 3.87 8.54 -7.32
C PHE A 81 3.58 7.23 -8.05
N TYR A 82 2.76 7.33 -9.08
CA TYR A 82 2.31 6.28 -9.98
C TYR A 82 2.51 6.67 -11.47
N PRO A 83 3.75 6.96 -11.92
CA PRO A 83 4.02 7.37 -13.31
C PRO A 83 3.71 6.27 -14.35
N ASP A 84 3.85 5.00 -13.98
CA ASP A 84 3.78 3.84 -14.88
C ASP A 84 2.44 3.09 -14.80
N LEU A 85 1.36 3.76 -14.40
CA LEU A 85 0.02 3.17 -14.41
C LEU A 85 -0.36 2.75 -15.84
N ILE A 86 -0.81 1.51 -15.99
CA ILE A 86 -1.28 0.98 -17.28
C ILE A 86 -2.52 1.76 -17.73
N ASP A 87 -3.49 1.90 -16.84
CA ASP A 87 -4.65 2.75 -17.06
C ASP A 87 -4.49 4.07 -16.28
N LYS A 88 -4.22 5.15 -17.01
CA LYS A 88 -4.06 6.49 -16.45
C LYS A 88 -5.40 7.19 -16.19
N GLN A 89 -6.51 6.66 -16.70
CA GLN A 89 -7.85 7.20 -16.46
C GLN A 89 -8.39 6.76 -15.11
N THR A 90 -8.01 5.57 -14.65
CA THR A 90 -8.40 5.08 -13.32
C THR A 90 -7.55 5.72 -12.23
N ALA A 91 -8.18 6.55 -11.40
CA ALA A 91 -7.54 7.17 -10.25
C ALA A 91 -7.32 6.14 -9.12
N PRO A 92 -6.15 6.13 -8.46
CA PRO A 92 -5.92 5.34 -7.26
C PRO A 92 -6.92 5.67 -6.16
N ARG A 93 -7.37 4.65 -5.44
CA ARG A 93 -8.31 4.77 -4.33
C ARG A 93 -7.62 4.53 -3.00
N PHE A 94 -8.21 5.04 -1.94
CA PHE A 94 -7.75 4.77 -0.58
C PHE A 94 -8.89 4.21 0.27
N PHE A 95 -8.52 3.40 1.26
CA PHE A 95 -9.41 2.74 2.19
C PHE A 95 -8.89 2.98 3.61
N LEU A 96 -9.82 3.11 4.57
CA LEU A 96 -9.50 3.22 5.98
C LEU A 96 -9.91 1.93 6.67
N GLU A 97 -8.92 1.23 7.23
CA GLU A 97 -9.08 -0.03 7.92
C GLU A 97 -8.82 0.18 9.42
N LYS A 98 -9.66 -0.43 10.25
CA LYS A 98 -9.50 -0.39 11.70
C LYS A 98 -8.30 -1.23 12.11
N THR A 99 -7.60 -0.82 13.16
CA THR A 99 -6.54 -1.62 13.80
C THR A 99 -7.02 -2.12 15.15
N ASN A 100 -6.15 -2.78 15.91
CA ASN A 100 -6.47 -3.33 17.23
C ASN A 100 -6.73 -2.25 18.30
N SER A 101 -6.32 -1.00 18.04
CA SER A 101 -6.45 0.14 18.94
C SER A 101 -7.26 1.25 18.27
N ASP A 102 -8.20 1.84 19.00
CA ASP A 102 -9.05 2.92 18.50
C ASP A 102 -8.29 4.23 18.23
N GLU A 103 -7.07 4.39 18.74
CA GLU A 103 -6.25 5.59 18.56
C GLU A 103 -5.66 5.71 17.15
N PHE A 104 -5.52 4.60 16.44
CA PHE A 104 -4.88 4.53 15.14
C PHE A 104 -5.76 3.82 14.13
N CYS A 105 -5.57 4.10 12.84
CA CYS A 105 -6.15 3.35 11.75
C CYS A 105 -5.12 3.17 10.65
N ILE A 106 -5.39 2.25 9.74
CA ILE A 106 -4.53 1.97 8.59
C ILE A 106 -5.17 2.59 7.37
N ILE A 107 -4.45 3.48 6.69
CA ILE A 107 -4.85 3.99 5.39
C ILE A 107 -4.15 3.17 4.31
N ARG A 108 -4.91 2.43 3.51
CA ARG A 108 -4.41 1.64 2.38
C ARG A 108 -4.72 2.34 1.07
N PHE A 109 -3.72 2.47 0.21
CA PHE A 109 -3.82 3.02 -1.14
C PHE A 109 -3.70 1.90 -2.16
N SER A 110 -4.65 1.85 -3.09
CA SER A 110 -4.69 0.89 -4.18
C SER A 110 -4.78 1.62 -5.51
N ALA A 111 -3.80 1.42 -6.37
CA ALA A 111 -3.73 2.03 -7.70
C ALA A 111 -4.08 1.04 -8.83
N GLY A 112 -3.92 -0.26 -8.58
CA GLY A 112 -4.01 -1.30 -9.60
C GLY A 112 -2.65 -1.59 -10.28
N PRO A 113 -2.62 -2.54 -11.23
CA PRO A 113 -1.39 -2.96 -11.91
C PRO A 113 -0.67 -1.80 -12.60
N PRO A 114 0.67 -1.73 -12.56
CA PRO A 114 1.62 -2.71 -12.02
C PRO A 114 1.96 -2.48 -10.54
N TYR A 115 1.27 -1.57 -9.84
CA TYR A 115 1.63 -1.19 -8.48
C TYR A 115 0.99 -2.09 -7.42
N GLN A 116 1.77 -2.41 -6.39
CA GLN A 116 1.26 -3.03 -5.18
C GLN A 116 0.54 -2.00 -4.31
N ASP A 117 -0.47 -2.46 -3.57
CA ASP A 117 -1.11 -1.66 -2.53
C ASP A 117 -0.09 -1.27 -1.46
N ILE A 118 -0.18 -0.03 -0.97
CA ILE A 118 0.64 0.46 0.13
C ILE A 118 -0.24 0.95 1.26
N ALA A 119 0.19 0.73 2.50
CA ALA A 119 -0.59 1.13 3.65
C ALA A 119 0.27 1.84 4.70
N PHE A 120 -0.33 2.78 5.41
CA PHE A 120 0.32 3.54 6.49
C PHE A 120 -0.55 3.57 7.73
N LYS A 121 0.08 3.47 8.90
CA LYS A 121 -0.59 3.70 10.18
C LYS A 121 -0.71 5.20 10.43
N ILE A 122 -1.94 5.67 10.64
CA ILE A 122 -2.25 7.08 10.95
C ILE A 122 -3.09 7.18 12.22
N VAL A 123 -3.14 8.37 12.82
CA VAL A 123 -4.03 8.64 13.96
C VAL A 123 -5.49 8.59 13.48
N ASN A 124 -6.33 7.90 14.23
CA ASN A 124 -7.76 7.78 13.96
C ASN A 124 -8.51 8.97 14.59
N ARG A 125 -8.58 10.06 13.84
CA ARG A 125 -9.35 11.27 14.19
C ARG A 125 -10.15 11.74 12.99
N GLU A 126 -11.22 12.48 13.24
CA GLU A 126 -12.09 13.01 12.18
C GLU A 126 -11.35 14.01 11.27
N TRP A 127 -11.50 13.84 9.95
CA TRP A 127 -10.85 14.69 8.96
C TRP A 127 -11.65 15.96 8.69
N GLU A 128 -10.95 17.06 8.45
CA GLU A 128 -11.50 18.30 7.94
C GLU A 128 -11.50 18.25 6.41
N TYR A 129 -12.67 18.08 5.81
CA TYR A 129 -12.85 17.97 4.35
C TYR A 129 -12.93 19.34 3.64
N SER A 130 -12.86 20.45 4.37
CA SER A 130 -12.89 21.77 3.76
C SER A 130 -11.62 22.09 2.96
N HIS A 131 -11.77 22.37 1.67
CA HIS A 131 -10.68 22.83 0.79
C HIS A 131 -10.00 24.10 1.31
N LYS A 132 -10.77 25.03 1.91
CA LYS A 132 -10.23 26.25 2.54
C LYS A 132 -9.31 25.94 3.72
N ARG A 133 -9.47 24.77 4.35
CA ARG A 133 -8.66 24.30 5.48
C ARG A 133 -7.57 23.31 5.04
N GLY A 134 -7.26 23.26 3.75
CA GLY A 134 -6.13 22.52 3.21
C GLY A 134 -6.43 21.06 2.87
N PHE A 135 -7.71 20.66 2.81
CA PHE A 135 -8.08 19.37 2.23
C PHE A 135 -7.77 19.34 0.73
N LYS A 136 -7.09 18.30 0.27
CA LYS A 136 -6.81 18.04 -1.15
C LYS A 136 -6.85 16.53 -1.38
N SER A 137 -7.66 16.08 -2.34
CA SER A 137 -7.67 14.69 -2.80
C SER A 137 -7.75 14.72 -4.32
N VAL A 138 -6.60 14.70 -5.00
CA VAL A 138 -6.50 14.86 -6.45
C VAL A 138 -5.43 13.93 -6.99
N PHE A 139 -5.73 13.24 -8.09
CA PHE A 139 -4.77 12.49 -8.88
C PHE A 139 -4.50 13.23 -10.18
N GLU A 140 -3.27 13.71 -10.37
CA GLU A 140 -2.87 14.45 -11.57
C GLU A 140 -1.44 14.07 -11.95
N ARG A 141 -1.17 13.91 -13.27
CA ARG A 141 0.17 13.63 -13.82
C ARG A 141 0.87 12.44 -13.15
N GLY A 142 0.11 11.40 -12.81
CA GLY A 142 0.63 10.21 -12.15
C GLY A 142 0.99 10.43 -10.67
N ILE A 143 0.49 11.48 -10.03
CA ILE A 143 0.72 11.76 -8.60
C ILE A 143 -0.61 11.86 -7.88
N LEU A 144 -0.80 11.03 -6.86
CA LEU A 144 -1.91 11.14 -5.93
C LEU A 144 -1.51 12.07 -4.78
N HIS A 145 -2.21 13.20 -4.69
CA HIS A 145 -2.14 14.11 -3.57
C HIS A 145 -3.32 13.86 -2.63
N LEU A 146 -3.05 13.36 -1.43
CA LEU A 146 -4.03 13.28 -0.36
C LEU A 146 -3.54 14.06 0.86
N TYR A 147 -4.09 15.26 1.05
CA TYR A 147 -3.80 16.16 2.15
C TYR A 147 -5.06 16.33 2.99
N PHE A 148 -4.92 16.16 4.30
CA PHE A 148 -5.99 16.45 5.22
C PHE A 148 -5.43 16.92 6.56
N ASN A 149 -6.20 17.74 7.24
CA ASN A 149 -5.98 18.08 8.63
C ASN A 149 -7.09 17.43 9.46
N PHE A 150 -6.82 17.20 10.74
CA PHE A 150 -7.86 16.79 11.68
C PHE A 150 -8.75 17.97 12.05
N LYS A 151 -10.04 17.69 12.29
CA LYS A 151 -10.95 18.68 12.84
C LYS A 151 -10.46 19.15 14.20
N ARG A 152 -10.51 20.46 14.42
CA ARG A 152 -10.26 21.07 15.72
C ARG A 152 -11.59 21.22 16.44
N HIS A 153 -11.81 20.46 17.50
CA HIS A 153 -12.95 20.66 18.37
C HIS A 153 -12.68 21.88 19.25
N ARG A 154 -13.40 22.97 18.98
CA ARG A 154 -13.42 24.12 19.88
C ARG A 154 -14.53 23.87 20.88
N TYR A 155 -14.17 23.62 22.13
CA TYR A 155 -15.16 23.54 23.21
C TYR A 155 -15.93 24.87 23.26
N ARG A 156 -17.25 24.81 23.06
CA ARG A 156 -18.16 25.92 23.29
C ARG A 156 -18.73 25.73 24.70
N ARG A 157 -18.58 26.77 25.53
CA ARG A 157 -19.21 26.86 26.86
C ARG A 157 -20.68 27.18 26.71
#